data_AF-A0A356NCS8-F1
#
_entry.id   AF-A0A356NCS8-F1
#
_cell.length_a   1.000
_cell.length_b   1.000
_cell.length_c   1.000
_cell.angle_alpha   90.00
_cell.angle_beta   90.00
_cell.angle_gamma   90.00
#
_symmetry.space_group_name_H-M   'P 1'
#
loop_
_entity.id
_entity.type
_entity.pdbx_description
1 polymer ?
#
loop_
_entity_poly.entity_id
_entity_poly.type
_entity_poly.pdbx_seq_one_letter_code
_entity_poly.pdbx_strand_id
1 'polypeptide(L)'
;MAKLPTTTARLQILNQDLQSGLCKGQVWAGEFAWVFHWRFRQGKLRVEPSLGRALIEDALLRFLLRCDHQLDVGGEYNFLVRATV
;
A
#
# COMPACT_ATOMS: atom_id res chain seq x y z
N MET A 1 0.40 -14.44 25.77
CA MET A 1 1.01 -14.03 24.48
C MET A 1 -0.11 -13.52 23.57
N ALA A 2 -0.35 -12.21 23.55
CA ALA A 2 -1.37 -11.64 22.67
C ALA A 2 -0.89 -11.78 21.22
N LYS A 3 -1.51 -12.68 20.46
CA LYS A 3 -1.34 -12.74 19.00
C LYS A 3 -1.91 -11.43 18.46
N LEU A 4 -1.03 -10.48 18.15
CA LEU A 4 -1.43 -9.24 17.49
C LEU A 4 -2.25 -9.62 16.25
N PRO A 5 -3.41 -8.98 16.03
CA PRO A 5 -4.21 -9.26 14.85
C PRO A 5 -3.35 -8.99 13.61
N THR A 6 -3.09 -10.04 12.85
CA THR A 6 -2.42 -9.93 11.56
C THR A 6 -3.51 -9.84 10.51
N THR A 7 -3.57 -8.71 9.81
CA THR A 7 -4.57 -8.48 8.76
C THR A 7 -3.88 -8.65 7.42
N THR A 8 -4.41 -9.52 6.57
CA THR A 8 -3.95 -9.62 5.19
C THR A 8 -4.48 -8.41 4.43
N ALA A 9 -3.56 -7.56 3.95
CA ALA A 9 -3.87 -6.48 3.04
C ALA A 9 -3.68 -6.93 1.60
N ARG A 10 -4.69 -6.70 0.76
CA ARG A 10 -4.64 -6.88 -0.68
C ARG A 10 -4.26 -5.55 -1.31
N LEU A 11 -3.47 -5.56 -2.36
CA LEU A 11 -2.95 -4.40 -3.07
C LEU A 11 -3.19 -4.64 -4.55
N GLN A 12 -3.73 -3.66 -5.26
CA GLN A 12 -3.86 -3.70 -6.70
C GLN A 12 -3.30 -2.42 -7.29
N ILE A 13 -2.42 -2.56 -8.27
CA ILE A 13 -1.89 -1.41 -9.01
C ILE A 13 -2.90 -1.07 -10.11
N LEU A 14 -3.50 0.11 -10.01
CA LEU A 14 -4.48 0.57 -11.01
C LEU A 14 -3.81 1.24 -12.19
N ASN A 15 -2.83 2.10 -11.90
CA ASN A 15 -2.14 2.84 -12.94
C ASN A 15 -0.75 3.24 -12.46
N GLN A 16 0.29 2.94 -13.23
CA GLN A 16 1.64 3.40 -12.96
C GLN A 16 2.09 4.29 -14.11
N ASP A 17 2.46 5.51 -13.77
CA ASP A 17 2.98 6.50 -14.71
C ASP A 17 4.48 6.63 -14.48
N LEU A 18 5.28 5.96 -15.30
CA LEU A 18 6.74 6.00 -15.23
C LEU A 18 7.30 7.37 -15.64
N GLN A 19 6.60 8.11 -16.52
CA GLN A 19 7.03 9.41 -17.03
C GLN A 19 6.98 10.49 -15.94
N SER A 20 5.83 10.64 -15.30
CA SER A 20 5.55 11.53 -14.16
C SER A 20 6.07 10.96 -12.84
N GLY A 21 6.33 9.66 -12.81
CA GLY A 21 6.76 8.89 -11.65
C GLY A 21 5.72 8.79 -10.55
N LEU A 22 4.48 8.49 -10.94
CA LEU A 22 3.33 8.37 -10.07
C LEU A 22 2.71 6.98 -10.20
N CYS A 23 2.70 6.21 -9.12
CA CYS A 23 1.99 4.96 -8.99
C CYS A 23 0.67 5.19 -8.25
N LYS A 24 -0.42 4.73 -8.83
CA LYS A 24 -1.76 4.75 -8.23
C LYS A 24 -2.23 3.32 -8.06
N GLY A 25 -2.78 3.03 -6.90
CA GLY A 25 -3.36 1.73 -6.64
C GLY A 25 -4.39 1.77 -5.52
N GLN A 26 -5.00 0.63 -5.29
CA GLN A 26 -5.91 0.41 -4.18
C GLN A 26 -5.33 -0.63 -3.25
N VAL A 27 -5.61 -0.47 -1.96
CA VAL A 27 -5.22 -1.39 -0.92
C VAL A 27 -6.41 -1.65 -0.02
N TRP A 28 -6.67 -2.91 0.30
CA TRP A 28 -7.77 -3.35 1.13
C TRP A 28 -7.23 -4.13 2.31
N ALA A 29 -7.68 -3.85 3.52
CA ALA A 29 -7.34 -4.67 4.68
C ALA A 29 -8.61 -4.98 5.48
N GLY A 30 -9.02 -6.25 5.47
CA GLY A 30 -10.31 -6.64 6.04
C GLY A 30 -11.46 -5.95 5.33
N GLU A 31 -12.23 -5.15 6.07
CA GLU A 31 -13.39 -4.39 5.56
C GLU A 31 -13.04 -2.97 5.10
N PHE A 32 -11.79 -2.55 5.27
CA PHE A 32 -11.35 -1.21 4.91
C PHE A 32 -10.68 -1.21 3.53
N ALA A 33 -10.93 -0.15 2.77
CA ALA A 33 -10.35 0.08 1.46
C ALA A 33 -9.73 1.47 1.41
N TRP A 34 -8.55 1.57 0.81
CA TRP A 34 -7.84 2.81 0.60
C TRP A 34 -7.33 2.90 -0.83
N VAL A 35 -7.32 4.11 -1.37
CA VAL A 35 -6.63 4.46 -2.60
C VAL A 35 -5.32 5.12 -2.21
N PHE A 36 -4.22 4.69 -2.81
CA PHE A 36 -2.93 5.33 -2.60
C PHE A 36 -2.36 5.92 -3.89
N HIS A 37 -1.64 7.02 -3.72
CA HIS A 37 -0.91 7.73 -4.74
C HIS A 37 0.54 7.86 -4.29
N TRP A 38 1.41 7.03 -4.85
CA TRP A 38 2.83 7.01 -4.54
C TRP A 38 3.64 7.67 -5.65
N ARG A 39 4.30 8.77 -5.32
CA ARG A 39 5.27 9.43 -6.19
C ARG A 39 6.66 8.90 -5.87
N PHE A 40 7.09 7.83 -6.51
CA PHE A 40 8.40 7.22 -6.28
C PHE A 40 9.56 8.20 -6.60
N ARG A 41 9.39 9.06 -7.62
CA ARG A 41 10.37 10.15 -7.93
C ARG A 41 10.56 11.14 -6.78
N GLN A 42 9.54 11.36 -5.95
CA GLN A 42 9.55 12.36 -4.87
C GLN A 42 9.55 11.72 -3.47
N GLY A 43 9.45 10.38 -3.37
CA GLY A 43 9.23 9.68 -2.11
C GLY A 43 7.93 10.05 -1.39
N LYS A 44 6.93 10.61 -2.09
CA LYS A 44 5.68 11.07 -1.46
C LYS A 44 4.58 10.03 -1.63
N LEU A 45 4.10 9.47 -0.53
CA LEU A 45 2.93 8.60 -0.49
C LEU A 45 1.72 9.38 0.05
N ARG A 46 0.59 9.30 -0.64
CA ARG A 46 -0.71 9.73 -0.13
C ARG A 46 -1.64 8.54 -0.10
N VAL A 47 -2.42 8.41 0.97
CA VAL A 47 -3.39 7.32 1.15
C VAL A 47 -4.70 7.93 1.65
N GLU A 48 -5.80 7.58 1.00
CA GLU A 48 -7.14 8.10 1.31
C GLU A 48 -8.15 6.94 1.34
N PRO A 49 -9.12 6.92 2.29
CA PRO A 49 -9.35 7.89 3.37
C PRO A 49 -8.32 7.80 4.52
N SER A 50 -8.22 8.84 5.36
CA SER A 50 -7.21 8.90 6.44
C SER A 50 -7.45 7.89 7.58
N LEU A 51 -8.64 7.30 7.66
CA LEU A 51 -9.01 6.35 8.70
C LEU A 51 -8.16 5.08 8.61
N GLY A 52 -7.45 4.70 9.67
CA GLY A 52 -6.57 3.52 9.64
C GLY A 52 -5.34 3.67 8.73
N ARG A 53 -5.10 4.86 8.17
CA ARG A 53 -3.94 5.16 7.32
C ARG A 53 -2.64 4.79 8.01
N ALA A 54 -2.44 5.13 9.28
CA ALA A 54 -1.19 4.83 9.98
C ALA A 54 -0.86 3.32 10.03
N LEU A 55 -1.88 2.45 10.01
CA LEU A 55 -1.69 1.00 10.00
C LEU A 55 -1.20 0.50 8.64
N ILE A 56 -1.77 1.04 7.56
CA ILE A 56 -1.46 0.60 6.20
C ILE A 56 -0.30 1.38 5.59
N GLU A 57 -0.12 2.67 5.92
CA GLU A 57 0.86 3.58 5.32
C GLU A 57 2.28 3.07 5.49
N ASP A 58 2.67 2.71 6.71
CA ASP A 58 4.02 2.21 7.00
C ASP A 58 4.26 0.83 6.36
N ALA A 59 3.26 -0.05 6.40
CA ALA A 59 3.34 -1.38 5.78
C ALA A 59 3.38 -1.30 4.24
N LEU A 60 2.54 -0.45 3.65
CA LEU A 60 2.45 -0.16 2.23
C LEU A 60 3.72 0.52 1.74
N LEU A 61 4.23 1.53 2.44
CA LEU A 61 5.46 2.21 2.06
C LEU A 61 6.64 1.24 2.03
N ARG A 62 6.78 0.38 3.05
CA ARG A 62 7.80 -0.68 3.07
C ARG A 62 7.61 -1.68 1.93
N PHE A 63 6.38 -2.07 1.64
CA PHE A 63 6.07 -2.96 0.52
C PHE A 63 6.44 -2.32 -0.82
N LEU A 64 6.02 -1.09 -1.06
CA LEU A 64 6.33 -0.31 -2.27
C LEU A 64 7.83 -0.13 -2.45
N LEU A 65 8.57 0.23 -1.39
CA LEU A 65 10.04 0.34 -1.44
C LEU A 65 10.72 -1.00 -1.77
N ARG A 66 10.19 -2.12 -1.26
CA ARG A 66 10.72 -3.46 -1.54
C ARG A 66 10.37 -3.95 -2.95
N CYS A 67 9.17 -3.63 -3.41
CA CYS A 67 8.62 -4.07 -4.69
C CYS A 67 8.74 -3.02 -5.80
N ASP A 68 9.46 -1.91 -5.60
CA ASP A 68 9.56 -0.79 -6.55
C ASP A 68 9.90 -1.24 -7.99
N HIS A 69 10.64 -2.33 -8.14
CA HIS A 69 11.04 -2.93 -9.43
C HIS A 69 10.13 -4.06 -9.93
N GLN A 70 9.14 -4.52 -9.15
CA GLN A 70 8.27 -5.66 -9.46
C GLN A 70 6.78 -5.28 -9.62
N LEU A 71 6.42 -4.02 -9.36
CA LEU A 71 5.03 -3.57 -9.46
C LEU A 71 4.63 -3.35 -10.92
N ASP A 72 3.84 -4.29 -11.44
CA ASP A 72 3.25 -4.20 -12.77
C ASP A 72 1.85 -3.57 -12.70
N VAL A 73 1.42 -2.89 -13.77
CA VAL A 73 0.11 -2.26 -13.84
C VAL A 73 -0.96 -3.33 -14.00
N GLY A 74 -1.94 -3.35 -13.10
CA GLY A 74 -2.93 -4.42 -13.02
C GLY A 74 -2.48 -5.61 -12.17
N GLY A 75 -1.26 -5.58 -11.62
CA GLY A 75 -0.78 -6.58 -10.67
C GLY A 75 -1.53 -6.51 -9.35
N GLU A 76 -1.99 -7.67 -8.88
CA GLU A 76 -2.54 -7.87 -7.53
C GLU A 76 -1.51 -8.53 -6.62
N TYR A 77 -1.28 -7.92 -5.46
CA TYR A 77 -0.32 -8.37 -4.46
C TYR A 77 -1.00 -8.46 -3.10
N ASN A 78 -0.50 -9.33 -2.23
CA ASN A 78 -1.04 -9.47 -0.88
C ASN A 78 0.12 -9.40 0.11
N PHE A 79 -0.03 -8.59 1.16
CA PHE A 79 0.96 -8.50 2.22
C PHE A 79 0.30 -8.52 3.60
N LEU A 80 1.05 -8.96 4.60
CA LEU A 80 0.55 -9.05 5.98
C LEU A 80 0.84 -7.73 6.70
N VAL A 81 -0.21 -7.10 7.21
CA VAL A 81 -0.14 -5.95 8.09
C VAL A 81 -0.23 -6.44 9.52
N ARG A 82 0.79 -6.10 10.32
CA ARG A 82 0.77 -6.34 11.77
C ARG A 82 0.43 -5.03 12.44
N ALA A 83 -0.70 -5.00 13.16
CA ALA A 83 -0.95 -3.91 14.11
C ALA A 83 0.12 -4.03 15.21
N THR A 84 0.96 -3.01 15.36
CA THR A 84 1.81 -2.87 16.55
C THR A 84 1.03 -2.01 17.54
N VAL A 85 0.85 -2.53 18.75
CA VAL A 85 0.20 -1.82 19.87
C VAL A 85 1.24 -0.99 20.61
#